data_AF-A0AAV7BGI6-F1
#
_entry.id   AF-A0AAV7BGI6-F1
#
_cell.length_a   1.000
_cell.length_b   1.000
_cell.length_c   1.000
_cell.angle_alpha   90.00
_cell.angle_beta   90.00
_cell.angle_gamma   90.00
#
_symmetry.space_group_name_H-M   'P 1'
#
loop_
_entity.id
_entity.type
_entity.pdbx_description
1 polymer ?
#
loop_
_entity_poly.entity_id
_entity_poly.type
_entity_poly.pdbx_seq_one_letter_code
_entity_poly.pdbx_strand_id
1 'polypeptide(L)'
;MLTALQTCPRHLLVCEKSSFLQERSRHSAHVETHYYNYCVSICLPECRLLPEKVKNIIDDFGSYYLVKNLPVNEFLTQEFNDRFLKKGLFYALSYNTRIDQDNVAAVLPTGKLILSVNKDTYEEMGLQGKPSLYSGKKAIRYIVTIDLSDSSMSPDGKKFQRVKWALTEKKPLALDFLVSWDPLDNSGI
;
A
#
# COMPACT_ATOMS: atom_id res chain seq x y z
N MET A 1 33.44 13.31 -19.90
CA MET A 1 32.94 13.66 -18.55
C MET A 1 31.70 14.59 -18.56
N LEU A 2 31.30 15.19 -19.70
CA LEU A 2 30.17 16.13 -19.78
C LEU A 2 28.84 15.55 -20.32
N THR A 3 28.84 14.35 -20.91
CA THR A 3 27.64 13.76 -21.55
C THR A 3 26.53 13.39 -20.56
N ALA A 4 26.88 12.97 -19.34
CA ALA A 4 25.90 12.66 -18.29
C ALA A 4 25.14 13.90 -17.77
N LEU A 5 25.71 15.11 -17.93
CA LEU A 5 25.03 16.36 -17.57
C LEU A 5 24.01 16.80 -18.62
N GLN A 6 24.07 16.22 -19.82
CA GLN A 6 23.15 16.50 -20.92
C GLN A 6 22.01 15.47 -21.01
N THR A 7 22.09 14.37 -20.25
CA THR A 7 21.05 13.35 -20.24
C THR A 7 19.91 13.72 -19.30
N CYS A 8 18.69 13.69 -19.82
CA CYS A 8 17.49 13.85 -19.01
C CYS A 8 17.23 12.58 -18.17
N PRO A 9 16.76 12.69 -16.91
CA PRO A 9 16.27 11.54 -16.17
C PRO A 9 15.16 10.83 -16.96
N ARG A 10 15.02 9.53 -16.72
CA ARG A 10 13.95 8.74 -17.33
C ARG A 10 12.58 9.29 -16.88
N HIS A 11 11.78 9.71 -17.84
CA HIS A 11 10.41 10.13 -17.67
C HIS A 11 9.56 9.38 -18.69
N LEU A 12 8.37 8.95 -18.28
CA LEU A 12 7.40 8.31 -19.16
C LEU A 12 6.04 8.91 -18.85
N LEU A 13 5.38 9.43 -19.88
CA LEU A 13 4.01 9.93 -19.80
C LEU A 13 3.17 9.13 -20.78
N VAL A 14 2.03 8.65 -20.28
CA VAL A 14 1.05 7.90 -21.07
C VAL A 14 -0.20 8.77 -21.18
N CYS A 15 -0.62 9.06 -22.41
CA CYS A 15 -1.83 9.83 -22.69
C CYS A 15 -2.81 8.95 -23.45
N GLU A 16 -3.96 8.68 -22.84
CA GLU A 16 -5.01 7.83 -23.40
C GLU A 16 -6.31 8.63 -23.56
N LYS A 17 -7.10 8.26 -24.57
CA LYS A 17 -8.46 8.79 -24.78
C LYS A 17 -9.43 7.62 -24.80
N SER A 18 -10.50 7.73 -24.01
CA SER A 18 -11.59 6.74 -23.94
C SER A 18 -12.93 7.47 -23.72
N SER A 19 -14.01 6.71 -23.59
CA SER A 19 -15.34 7.20 -23.22
C SER A 19 -15.84 6.43 -22.00
N PHE A 20 -16.51 7.12 -21.07
CA PHE A 20 -17.17 6.49 -19.92
C PHE A 20 -18.29 5.52 -20.33
N LEU A 21 -18.85 5.69 -21.53
CA LEU A 21 -19.92 4.83 -22.06
C LEU A 21 -19.40 3.54 -22.72
N GLN A 22 -18.08 3.42 -22.92
CA GLN A 22 -17.51 2.27 -23.60
C GLN A 22 -17.29 1.13 -22.62
N GLU A 23 -17.90 -0.04 -22.88
CA GLU A 23 -17.81 -1.22 -22.00
C GLU A 23 -16.37 -1.71 -21.76
N ARG A 24 -15.48 -1.52 -22.74
CA ARG A 24 -14.06 -1.88 -22.63
C ARG A 24 -13.20 -0.82 -21.93
N SER A 25 -13.79 0.30 -21.50
CA SER A 25 -13.05 1.34 -20.80
C SER A 25 -12.56 0.84 -19.45
N ARG A 26 -11.30 1.14 -19.11
CA ARG A 26 -10.66 0.69 -17.86
C ARG A 26 -10.58 1.78 -16.80
N HIS A 27 -11.30 2.89 -16.96
CA HIS A 27 -11.21 4.06 -16.09
C HIS A 27 -11.43 3.71 -14.61
N SER A 28 -12.45 2.92 -14.26
CA SER A 28 -12.70 2.49 -12.87
C SER A 28 -11.56 1.63 -12.34
N ALA A 29 -11.12 0.63 -13.11
CA ALA A 29 -10.02 -0.25 -12.70
C ALA A 29 -8.71 0.53 -12.46
N HIS A 30 -8.42 1.57 -13.24
CA HIS A 30 -7.24 2.42 -13.02
C HIS A 30 -7.29 3.18 -11.69
N VAL A 31 -8.48 3.64 -11.29
CA VAL A 31 -8.68 4.33 -10.01
C VAL A 31 -8.67 3.33 -8.84
N GLU A 32 -9.44 2.24 -8.94
CA GLU A 32 -9.61 1.24 -7.88
C GLU A 32 -8.32 0.48 -7.55
N THR A 33 -7.43 0.29 -8.54
CA THR A 33 -6.14 -0.40 -8.35
C THR A 33 -5.00 0.55 -7.96
N HIS A 34 -5.27 1.85 -7.81
CA HIS A 34 -4.31 2.85 -7.35
C HIS A 34 -4.53 3.16 -5.86
N TYR A 35 -3.95 2.33 -5.00
CA TYR A 35 -4.35 2.23 -3.60
C TYR A 35 -3.95 3.41 -2.68
N TYR A 36 -2.90 4.16 -3.00
CA TYR A 36 -2.37 5.20 -2.12
C TYR A 36 -2.42 6.57 -2.78
N ASN A 37 -3.38 7.40 -2.35
CA ASN A 37 -3.60 8.74 -2.87
C ASN A 37 -3.28 9.77 -1.78
N TYR A 38 -2.36 10.70 -2.07
CA TYR A 38 -2.03 11.79 -1.14
C TYR A 38 -2.79 13.08 -1.46
N CYS A 39 -2.99 13.37 -2.74
CA CYS A 39 -3.59 14.61 -3.19
C CYS A 39 -4.57 14.35 -4.32
N VAL A 40 -5.79 14.89 -4.18
CA VAL A 40 -6.82 14.91 -5.21
C VAL A 40 -7.16 16.37 -5.46
N SER A 41 -7.16 16.79 -6.72
CA SER A 41 -7.47 18.17 -7.11
C SER A 41 -8.36 18.15 -8.33
N ILE A 42 -9.40 18.97 -8.31
CA ILE A 42 -10.40 19.08 -9.39
C ILE A 42 -10.47 20.55 -9.80
N CYS A 43 -10.44 20.82 -11.11
CA CYS A 43 -10.63 22.15 -11.67
C CYS A 43 -11.91 22.15 -12.51
N LEU A 44 -12.81 23.08 -12.21
CA LEU A 44 -14.08 23.27 -12.92
C LEU A 44 -14.05 24.65 -13.58
N PRO A 45 -13.77 24.75 -14.89
CA PRO A 45 -13.81 26.01 -15.62
C PRO A 45 -15.18 26.66 -15.52
N GLU A 46 -15.21 28.00 -15.45
CA GLU A 46 -16.44 28.82 -15.47
C GLU A 46 -17.44 28.49 -14.33
N CYS A 47 -17.00 27.80 -13.28
CA CYS A 47 -17.82 27.46 -12.13
C CYS A 47 -17.76 28.57 -11.07
N ARG A 48 -18.78 29.44 -11.04
CA ARG A 48 -18.87 30.51 -10.04
C ARG A 48 -19.21 30.00 -8.64
N LEU A 49 -20.03 28.95 -8.55
CA LEU A 49 -20.50 28.35 -7.31
C LEU A 49 -20.38 26.83 -7.40
N LEU A 50 -19.77 26.20 -6.38
CA LEU A 50 -19.60 24.75 -6.34
C LEU A 50 -20.97 24.07 -6.15
N PRO A 51 -21.35 23.11 -7.01
CA PRO A 51 -22.59 22.36 -6.83
C PRO A 51 -22.62 21.62 -5.49
N GLU A 52 -23.75 21.68 -4.77
CA GLU A 52 -23.88 21.08 -3.43
C GLU A 52 -23.52 19.59 -3.40
N LYS A 53 -23.87 18.83 -4.45
CA LYS A 53 -23.50 17.42 -4.56
C LYS A 53 -21.99 17.20 -4.51
N VAL A 54 -21.22 18.05 -5.20
CA VAL A 54 -19.75 17.96 -5.22
C VAL A 54 -19.20 18.39 -3.87
N LYS A 55 -19.77 19.45 -3.29
CA LYS A 55 -19.38 19.91 -1.95
C LYS A 55 -19.57 18.81 -0.91
N ASN A 56 -20.73 18.17 -0.89
CA ASN A 56 -21.02 17.09 0.07
C ASN A 56 -20.06 15.91 -0.10
N ILE A 57 -19.70 15.53 -1.33
CA ILE A 57 -18.69 14.48 -1.58
C ILE A 57 -17.33 14.89 -1.01
N ILE A 58 -16.93 16.16 -1.19
CA ILE A 58 -15.65 16.69 -0.66
C ILE A 58 -15.67 16.71 0.88
N ASP A 59 -16.80 17.09 1.47
CA ASP A 59 -16.96 17.17 2.92
C ASP A 59 -17.05 15.77 3.57
N ASP A 60 -17.44 14.73 2.80
CA ASP A 60 -17.58 13.34 3.23
C ASP A 60 -16.36 12.45 2.91
N PHE A 61 -15.21 13.04 2.56
CA PHE A 61 -13.99 12.23 2.40
C PHE A 61 -13.64 11.54 3.72
N GLY A 62 -13.43 10.22 3.64
CA GLY A 62 -13.09 9.40 4.78
C GLY A 62 -11.88 9.92 5.55
N SER A 63 -11.95 9.77 6.88
CA SER A 63 -10.81 10.08 7.75
C SER A 63 -9.75 8.99 7.65
N TYR A 64 -8.48 9.38 7.82
CA TYR A 64 -7.37 8.47 8.03
C TYR A 64 -6.74 8.73 9.39
N TYR A 65 -6.03 7.73 9.92
CA TYR A 65 -5.41 7.79 11.23
C TYR A 65 -3.90 7.62 11.10
N LEU A 66 -3.16 8.28 11.98
CA LEU A 66 -1.73 8.04 12.17
C LEU A 66 -1.53 7.23 13.46
N VAL A 67 -1.16 5.97 13.31
CA VAL A 67 -0.81 5.08 14.44
C VAL A 67 0.70 5.07 14.60
N LYS A 68 1.18 5.47 15.77
CA LYS A 68 2.63 5.56 16.03
C LYS A 68 3.19 4.26 16.57
N ASN A 69 4.41 3.94 16.16
CA ASN A 69 5.20 2.81 16.65
C ASN A 69 4.43 1.48 16.68
N LEU A 70 3.65 1.20 15.63
CA LEU A 70 2.87 -0.01 15.48
C LEU A 70 3.77 -1.17 15.04
N PRO A 71 3.85 -2.27 15.81
CA PRO A 71 4.57 -3.46 15.39
C PRO A 71 3.91 -4.10 14.16
N VAL A 72 4.71 -4.43 13.15
CA VAL A 72 4.23 -5.03 11.89
C VAL A 72 3.54 -6.38 12.13
N ASN A 73 3.91 -7.10 13.20
CA ASN A 73 3.30 -8.38 13.52
C ASN A 73 1.81 -8.27 13.96
N GLU A 74 1.33 -7.08 14.36
CA GLU A 74 -0.08 -6.86 14.72
C GLU A 74 -1.02 -7.13 13.54
N PHE A 75 -0.57 -6.87 12.31
CA PHE A 75 -1.31 -7.19 11.08
C PHE A 75 -1.46 -8.69 10.82
N LEU A 76 -0.70 -9.54 11.52
CA LEU A 76 -0.80 -10.99 11.40
C LEU A 76 -1.84 -11.57 12.37
N THR A 77 -2.32 -10.80 13.34
CA THR A 77 -3.22 -11.32 14.37
C THR A 77 -4.56 -11.75 13.76
N GLN A 78 -5.13 -12.81 14.32
CA GLN A 78 -6.47 -13.26 13.89
C GLN A 78 -7.52 -12.18 14.16
N GLU A 79 -7.40 -11.48 15.28
CA GLU A 79 -8.29 -10.37 15.62
C GLU A 79 -8.27 -9.28 14.54
N PHE A 80 -7.08 -8.88 14.07
CA PHE A 80 -6.96 -7.90 12.99
C PHE A 80 -7.62 -8.41 11.70
N ASN A 81 -7.36 -9.66 11.32
CA ASN A 81 -7.94 -10.27 10.13
C ASN A 81 -9.47 -10.31 10.19
N ASP A 82 -10.03 -10.84 11.28
CA ASP A 82 -11.46 -11.02 11.48
C ASP A 82 -12.22 -9.69 11.62
N ARG A 83 -11.56 -8.66 12.15
CA ARG A 83 -12.16 -7.34 12.35
C ARG A 83 -12.08 -6.45 11.12
N PHE A 84 -10.96 -6.46 10.40
CA PHE A 84 -10.70 -5.50 9.32
C PHE A 84 -10.67 -6.15 7.94
N LEU A 85 -9.81 -7.15 7.72
CA LEU A 85 -9.60 -7.74 6.39
C LEU A 85 -10.81 -8.52 5.87
N LYS A 86 -11.53 -9.23 6.74
CA LYS A 86 -12.75 -9.97 6.35
C LYS A 86 -13.99 -9.11 6.20
N LYS A 87 -13.97 -7.88 6.73
CA LYS A 87 -15.15 -7.02 6.86
C LYS A 87 -15.02 -5.68 6.15
N GLY A 88 -13.98 -5.49 5.35
CA GLY A 88 -13.70 -4.22 4.71
C GLY A 88 -12.43 -4.21 3.89
N LEU A 89 -12.18 -3.06 3.27
CA LEU A 89 -10.93 -2.74 2.57
C LEU A 89 -10.03 -1.99 3.54
N PHE A 90 -8.96 -2.63 3.98
CA PHE A 90 -7.99 -2.03 4.89
C PHE A 90 -6.76 -1.54 4.13
N TYR A 91 -6.32 -0.34 4.47
CA TYR A 91 -5.15 0.32 3.89
C TYR A 91 -4.20 0.71 5.01
N ALA A 92 -2.92 0.39 4.85
CA ALA A 92 -1.88 0.95 5.70
C ALA A 92 -0.62 1.25 4.91
N LEU A 93 0.02 2.38 5.18
CA LEU A 93 1.30 2.75 4.62
C LEU A 93 2.18 3.34 5.70
N SER A 94 3.42 2.87 5.80
CA SER A 94 4.37 3.43 6.76
C SER A 94 4.58 4.92 6.49
N TYR A 95 4.51 5.73 7.54
CA TYR A 95 4.57 7.18 7.50
C TYR A 95 6.01 7.67 7.66
N ASN A 96 6.36 8.70 6.87
CA ASN A 96 7.67 9.37 6.93
C ASN A 96 8.88 8.42 6.78
N THR A 97 8.72 7.37 5.98
CA THR A 97 9.79 6.43 5.61
C THR A 97 10.08 6.54 4.11
N ARG A 98 11.34 6.79 3.76
CA ARG A 98 11.78 6.96 2.37
C ARG A 98 12.06 5.60 1.75
N ILE A 99 11.42 5.30 0.62
CA ILE A 99 11.47 3.96 0.00
C ILE A 99 12.87 3.52 -0.45
N ASP A 100 13.77 4.46 -0.69
CA ASP A 100 15.15 4.24 -1.08
C ASP A 100 16.11 4.10 0.11
N GLN A 101 15.73 4.55 1.31
CA GLN A 101 16.61 4.65 2.49
C GLN A 101 16.13 3.73 3.62
N ASP A 102 14.83 3.78 3.93
CA ASP A 102 14.25 3.19 5.13
C ASP A 102 13.53 1.87 4.84
N ASN A 103 13.21 1.12 5.90
CA ASN A 103 12.28 0.01 5.78
C ASN A 103 10.85 0.57 5.66
N VAL A 104 10.13 0.14 4.64
CA VAL A 104 8.77 0.59 4.30
C VAL A 104 7.84 -0.61 4.37
N ALA A 105 6.65 -0.41 4.92
CA ALA A 105 5.62 -1.42 5.00
C ALA A 105 4.30 -0.88 4.46
N ALA A 106 3.55 -1.73 3.77
CA ALA A 106 2.29 -1.39 3.14
C ALA A 106 1.31 -2.56 3.26
N VAL A 107 0.06 -2.30 3.64
CA VAL A 107 -1.03 -3.29 3.63
C VAL A 107 -2.03 -2.88 2.55
N LEU A 108 -2.19 -3.75 1.55
CA LEU A 108 -3.12 -3.55 0.46
C LEU A 108 -4.52 -4.03 0.83
N PRO A 109 -5.59 -3.46 0.23
CA PRO A 109 -6.96 -3.93 0.40
C PRO A 109 -7.17 -5.37 -0.10
N THR A 110 -6.25 -5.88 -0.92
CA THR A 110 -6.21 -7.30 -1.34
C THR A 110 -5.80 -8.27 -0.24
N GLY A 111 -5.50 -7.78 0.97
CA GLY A 111 -5.01 -8.60 2.09
C GLY A 111 -3.52 -8.91 2.02
N LYS A 112 -2.74 -8.15 1.24
CA LYS A 112 -1.29 -8.37 1.10
C LYS A 112 -0.50 -7.37 1.94
N LEU A 113 0.32 -7.88 2.85
CA LEU A 113 1.36 -7.13 3.52
C LEU A 113 2.64 -7.15 2.67
N ILE A 114 3.09 -5.98 2.27
CA ILE A 114 4.29 -5.76 1.46
C ILE A 114 5.33 -5.04 2.31
N LEU A 115 6.50 -5.65 2.44
CA LEU A 115 7.64 -5.06 3.13
C LEU A 115 8.72 -4.76 2.09
N SER A 116 9.09 -3.49 1.94
CA SER A 116 10.27 -3.05 1.20
C SER A 116 11.38 -2.76 2.20
N VAL A 117 12.37 -3.63 2.25
CA VAL A 117 13.41 -3.60 3.27
C VAL A 117 14.81 -3.51 2.66
N ASN A 118 15.75 -3.01 3.45
CA ASN A 118 17.16 -3.01 3.07
C ASN A 118 17.73 -4.45 3.10
N LYS A 119 18.92 -4.60 2.52
CA LYS A 119 19.60 -5.90 2.42
C LYS A 119 19.77 -6.57 3.80
N ASP A 120 20.26 -5.84 4.78
CA ASP A 120 20.57 -6.38 6.10
C ASP A 120 19.30 -6.88 6.80
N THR A 121 18.23 -6.07 6.79
CA THR A 121 16.93 -6.44 7.36
C THR A 121 16.33 -7.64 6.64
N TYR A 122 16.49 -7.75 5.30
CA TYR A 122 16.02 -8.90 4.53
C TYR A 122 16.73 -10.20 4.93
N GLU A 123 18.06 -10.18 4.98
CA GLU A 123 18.88 -11.33 5.37
C GLU A 123 18.63 -11.73 6.83
N GLU A 124 18.50 -10.73 7.71
CA GLU A 124 18.12 -10.91 9.10
C GLU A 124 16.72 -11.52 9.22
N MET A 125 15.68 -11.04 8.55
CA MET A 125 14.33 -11.63 8.65
C MET A 125 14.30 -13.09 8.16
N GLY A 126 15.05 -13.41 7.10
CA GLY A 126 15.09 -14.76 6.52
C GLY A 126 13.73 -15.23 6.00
N LEU A 127 12.97 -14.30 5.41
CA LEU A 127 11.72 -14.53 4.68
C LEU A 127 11.95 -14.54 3.18
N GLN A 128 11.10 -15.24 2.44
CA GLN A 128 11.18 -15.30 0.99
C GLN A 128 10.76 -13.96 0.38
N GLY A 129 11.61 -13.36 -0.43
CA GLY A 129 11.35 -12.11 -1.13
C GLY A 129 12.05 -12.03 -2.49
N LYS A 130 11.92 -10.89 -3.14
CA LYS A 130 12.52 -10.63 -4.46
C LYS A 130 13.36 -9.34 -4.41
N PRO A 131 14.49 -9.27 -5.14
CA PRO A 131 15.25 -8.04 -5.22
C PRO A 131 14.44 -6.93 -5.91
N SER A 132 14.48 -5.72 -5.36
CA SER A 132 13.98 -4.50 -6.01
C SER A 132 15.15 -3.75 -6.63
N LEU A 133 15.14 -3.62 -7.96
CA LEU A 133 16.25 -3.07 -8.73
C LEU A 133 16.14 -1.54 -8.82
N TYR A 134 16.84 -0.84 -7.92
CA TYR A 134 17.08 0.61 -8.03
C TYR A 134 18.40 0.94 -8.74
N SER A 135 19.41 0.07 -8.58
CA SER A 135 20.73 0.25 -9.19
C SER A 135 21.07 -0.96 -10.05
N GLY A 136 21.53 -0.73 -11.27
CA GLY A 136 21.77 -1.77 -12.29
C GLY A 136 22.93 -2.73 -12.00
N LYS A 137 23.42 -2.86 -10.75
CA LYS A 137 24.53 -3.76 -10.41
C LYS A 137 24.21 -4.71 -9.26
N LYS A 138 23.82 -4.20 -8.08
CA LYS A 138 23.50 -5.04 -6.90
C LYS A 138 22.18 -4.62 -6.28
N ALA A 139 21.38 -5.62 -5.92
CA ALA A 139 20.14 -5.40 -5.18
C ALA A 139 20.48 -4.92 -3.75
N ILE A 140 20.06 -3.69 -3.46
CA ILE A 140 20.21 -3.06 -2.13
C ILE A 140 18.89 -3.05 -1.36
N ARG A 141 17.79 -3.37 -2.04
CA ARG A 141 16.42 -3.38 -1.55
C ARG A 141 15.75 -4.69 -1.93
N TYR A 142 14.92 -5.21 -1.04
CA TYR A 142 14.19 -6.45 -1.23
C TYR A 142 12.73 -6.24 -0.88
N ILE A 143 11.84 -6.87 -1.65
CA ILE A 143 10.40 -6.86 -1.42
C ILE A 143 10.00 -8.25 -0.93
N VAL A 144 9.44 -8.28 0.28
CA VAL A 144 8.79 -9.46 0.87
C VAL A 144 7.28 -9.23 0.79
N THR A 145 6.54 -10.21 0.27
CA THR A 145 5.08 -10.13 0.16
C THR A 145 4.47 -11.28 0.92
N ILE A 146 3.64 -10.95 1.91
CA ILE A 146 2.91 -11.89 2.74
C ILE A 146 1.43 -11.71 2.43
N ASP A 147 0.80 -12.76 1.92
CA ASP A 147 -0.63 -12.77 1.69
C ASP A 147 -1.33 -13.17 3.00
N LEU A 148 -1.99 -12.22 3.66
CA LEU A 148 -2.67 -12.40 4.95
C LEU A 148 -3.98 -13.19 4.82
N SER A 149 -4.52 -13.27 3.60
CA SER A 149 -5.78 -13.98 3.29
C SER A 149 -5.55 -15.42 2.83
N ASP A 150 -4.29 -15.83 2.66
CA ASP A 150 -3.91 -17.17 2.24
C ASP A 150 -4.29 -18.22 3.32
N SER A 151 -4.88 -19.34 2.89
CA SER A 151 -5.26 -20.44 3.80
C SER A 151 -4.08 -21.05 4.54
N SER A 152 -2.86 -20.93 3.99
CA SER A 152 -1.61 -21.33 4.64
C SER A 152 -1.15 -20.38 5.77
N MET A 153 -1.82 -19.23 5.95
CA MET A 153 -1.67 -18.33 7.09
C MET A 153 -2.62 -18.68 8.25
N SER A 154 -3.02 -19.95 8.37
CA SER A 154 -3.66 -20.43 9.60
C SER A 154 -2.66 -20.35 10.77
N PRO A 155 -3.13 -20.11 12.02
CA PRO A 155 -2.25 -19.98 13.18
C PRO A 155 -1.32 -21.18 13.39
N ASP A 156 -1.77 -22.38 13.06
CA ASP A 156 -0.99 -23.62 13.21
C ASP A 156 -0.11 -23.91 11.98
N GLY A 157 -0.23 -23.10 10.92
CA GLY A 157 0.52 -23.24 9.70
C GLY A 157 2.01 -22.93 9.88
N LYS A 158 2.88 -23.77 9.30
CA LYS A 158 4.34 -23.56 9.31
C LYS A 158 4.74 -22.20 8.74
N LYS A 159 4.02 -21.73 7.70
CA LYS A 159 4.25 -20.43 7.06
C LYS A 159 3.92 -19.29 8.02
N PHE A 160 2.75 -19.31 8.65
CA PHE A 160 2.34 -18.33 9.66
C PHE A 160 3.36 -18.26 10.80
N GLN A 161 3.71 -19.41 11.39
CA GLN A 161 4.67 -19.46 12.50
C GLN A 161 6.05 -18.90 12.11
N ARG A 162 6.51 -19.19 10.89
CA ARG A 162 7.77 -18.63 10.37
C ARG A 162 7.71 -17.12 10.21
N VAL A 163 6.62 -16.59 9.66
CA VAL A 163 6.43 -15.15 9.47
C VAL A 163 6.30 -14.43 10.81
N LYS A 164 5.49 -14.98 11.73
CA LYS A 164 5.34 -14.47 13.09
C LYS A 164 6.68 -14.42 13.81
N TRP A 165 7.41 -15.53 13.87
CA TRP A 165 8.74 -15.60 14.49
C TRP A 165 9.72 -14.58 13.89
N ALA A 166 9.72 -14.40 12.57
CA ALA A 166 10.57 -13.43 11.91
C ALA A 166 10.28 -11.99 12.36
N LEU A 167 9.00 -11.64 12.54
CA LEU A 167 8.53 -10.28 12.86
C LEU A 167 8.34 -10.02 14.37
N THR A 168 8.44 -11.04 15.23
CA THR A 168 8.34 -10.90 16.69
C THR A 168 9.65 -11.16 17.42
N GLU A 169 10.39 -12.22 17.06
CA GLU A 169 11.59 -12.64 17.79
C GLU A 169 12.87 -12.24 17.05
N LYS A 170 12.91 -12.49 15.73
CA LYS A 170 14.16 -12.36 14.98
C LYS A 170 14.47 -10.91 14.63
N LYS A 171 13.51 -10.23 13.99
CA LYS A 171 13.63 -8.82 13.61
C LYS A 171 12.29 -8.11 13.86
N PRO A 172 12.02 -7.68 15.11
CA PRO A 172 10.88 -6.84 15.40
C PRO A 172 10.96 -5.56 14.58
N LEU A 173 9.90 -5.29 13.83
CA LEU A 173 9.74 -4.05 13.08
C LEU A 173 8.53 -3.30 13.63
N ALA A 174 8.75 -2.08 14.07
CA ALA A 174 7.71 -1.15 14.47
C ALA A 174 7.89 0.15 13.69
N LEU A 175 6.80 0.65 13.12
CA LEU A 175 6.78 1.83 12.24
C LEU A 175 5.56 2.67 12.58
N ASP A 176 5.61 3.94 12.23
CA ASP A 176 4.40 4.77 12.19
C ASP A 176 3.61 4.43 10.92
N PHE A 177 2.28 4.34 11.00
CA PHE A 177 1.43 4.03 9.85
C PHE A 177 0.32 5.05 9.67
N LEU A 178 0.14 5.50 8.43
CA LEU A 178 -1.14 6.04 7.99
C LEU A 178 -2.07 4.85 7.71
N VAL A 179 -3.24 4.83 8.34
CA VAL A 179 -4.23 3.75 8.19
C VAL A 179 -5.59 4.32 7.82
N SER A 180 -6.30 3.60 6.96
CA SER A 180 -7.70 3.85 6.63
C SER A 180 -8.41 2.52 6.45
N TRP A 181 -9.70 2.48 6.75
CA TRP A 181 -10.53 1.30 6.62
C TRP A 181 -11.89 1.68 6.09
N ASP A 182 -12.28 1.02 5.01
CA ASP A 182 -13.59 1.16 4.39
C ASP A 182 -14.40 -0.12 4.66
N PRO A 183 -15.41 -0.09 5.53
CA PRO A 183 -16.20 -1.27 5.85
C PRO A 183 -16.99 -1.76 4.62
N LEU A 184 -17.06 -3.07 4.44
CA LEU A 184 -18.03 -3.70 3.56
C LEU A 184 -19.39 -3.63 4.27
N ASP A 185 -20.05 -2.47 4.24
CA ASP A 185 -21.37 -2.36 4.85
C ASP A 185 -22.35 -3.33 4.16
N ASN A 186 -23.02 -4.16 4.98
CA ASN A 186 -24.33 -4.72 4.63
C ASN A 186 -25.35 -3.58 4.57
N SER A 187 -25.33 -2.82 3.49
CA SER A 187 -26.42 -1.95 3.06
C SER A 187 -26.89 -2.50 1.70
N GLY A 188 -27.98 -3.24 1.59
CA GLY A 188 -29.25 -2.85 2.18
C GLY A 188 -29.71 -1.54 1.55
N ILE A 189 -29.71 -1.49 0.22
CA ILE A 189 -30.68 -0.74 -0.58
C ILE A 189 -31.55 -1.80 -1.27
#